data_AF-A0A2V6DFB7-F1
#
_entry.id   AF-A0A2V6DFB7-F1
#
_cell.length_a   1.000
_cell.length_b   1.000
_cell.length_c   1.000
_cell.angle_alpha   90.00
_cell.angle_beta   90.00
_cell.angle_gamma   90.00
#
_symmetry.space_group_name_H-M   'P 1'
#
loop_
_entity.id
_entity.type
_entity.pdbx_description
1 polymer ?
#
loop_
_entity_poly.entity_id
_entity_poly.type
_entity_poly.pdbx_seq_one_letter_code
_entity_poly.pdbx_strand_id
1 'polypeptide(L)'
;MNEFNSLERQAGLLSIQGMQAASIHAAMFMQLLAAQQAGNEKLAIFYAERFPPDVRKAYDAWLSQKPFENPNADPHPFVPNLYQMRGTQEAAKATADALGKVEEARNDGNVSGQYLANTVMFATVLFFANAAGKFQQARVRIVSFLFAVGVFAFAVVRIVLLPF
;
A
#
# COMPACT_ATOMS: atom_id res chain seq x y z
N MET A 1 -7.01 6.46 -9.65
CA MET A 1 -5.58 6.64 -10.00
C MET A 1 -4.93 7.87 -9.33
N ASN A 2 -5.50 9.08 -9.47
CA ASN A 2 -4.90 10.31 -8.89
C ASN A 2 -4.79 10.27 -7.36
N GLU A 3 -5.83 9.78 -6.69
CA GLU A 3 -5.88 9.71 -5.22
C GLU A 3 -4.89 8.67 -4.66
N PHE A 4 -4.83 7.47 -5.24
CA PHE A 4 -3.83 6.44 -4.91
C PHE A 4 -2.39 6.99 -5.00
N ASN A 5 -2.06 7.62 -6.13
CA ASN A 5 -0.72 8.19 -6.34
C ASN A 5 -0.41 9.31 -5.33
N SER A 6 -1.42 10.07 -4.89
CA SER A 6 -1.23 11.09 -3.85
C SER A 6 -1.01 10.48 -2.47
N LEU A 7 -1.72 9.41 -2.11
CA LEU A 7 -1.58 8.71 -0.84
C LEU A 7 -0.21 8.03 -0.72
N GLU A 8 0.23 7.32 -1.77
CA GLU A 8 1.56 6.72 -1.85
C GLU A 8 2.67 7.77 -1.71
N ARG A 9 2.53 8.89 -2.43
CA ARG A 9 3.49 10.00 -2.31
C ARG A 9 3.50 10.58 -0.91
N GLN A 10 2.34 10.78 -0.30
CA GLN A 10 2.21 11.31 1.06
C GLN A 10 2.85 10.35 2.08
N ALA A 11 2.58 9.06 2.00
CA ALA A 11 3.19 8.04 2.84
C ALA A 11 4.72 8.03 2.71
N GLY A 12 5.23 8.11 1.47
CA GLY A 12 6.65 8.22 1.18
C GLY A 12 7.28 9.47 1.80
N LEU A 13 6.65 10.64 1.64
CA LEU A 13 7.15 11.89 2.22
C LEU A 13 7.18 11.84 3.75
N LEU A 14 6.13 11.34 4.39
CA LEU A 14 6.04 11.19 5.84
C LEU A 14 7.12 10.25 6.37
N SER A 15 7.34 9.13 5.69
CA SER A 15 8.39 8.15 6.03
C SER A 15 9.79 8.76 5.93
N ILE A 16 10.08 9.49 4.85
CA ILE A 16 11.36 10.17 4.65
C ILE A 16 11.59 11.24 5.73
N GLN A 17 10.59 12.08 6.00
CA GLN A 17 10.68 13.11 7.03
C GLN A 17 10.90 12.51 8.43
N GLY A 18 10.18 11.43 8.75
CA GLY A 18 10.36 10.68 9.99
C GLY A 18 11.78 10.14 10.12
N MET A 19 12.31 9.53 9.06
CA MET A 19 13.66 8.94 9.05
C MET A 19 14.75 10.01 9.20
N GLN A 20 14.60 11.17 8.54
CA GLN A 20 15.50 12.31 8.70
C GLN A 20 15.49 12.85 10.13
N ALA A 21 14.30 13.04 10.72
CA ALA A 21 14.17 13.49 12.10
C ALA A 21 14.81 12.49 13.08
N ALA A 22 14.52 11.19 12.92
CA ALA A 22 15.12 10.15 13.76
C ALA A 22 16.65 10.10 13.65
N SER A 23 17.19 10.31 12.44
CA SER A 23 18.64 10.36 12.22
C SER A 23 19.29 11.56 12.94
N ILE A 24 18.65 12.73 12.90
CA ILE A 24 19.10 13.91 13.65
C ILE A 24 19.04 13.65 15.16
N HIS A 25 17.95 13.05 15.65
CA HIS A 25 17.80 12.75 17.07
C HIS A 25 18.83 11.73 17.56
N ALA A 26 19.10 10.69 16.77
CA ALA A 26 20.15 9.72 17.06
C ALA A 26 21.53 10.37 17.09
N ALA A 27 21.83 11.28 16.15
CA ALA A 27 23.09 12.03 16.16
C ALA A 27 23.23 12.90 17.41
N MET A 28 22.17 13.61 17.82
CA MET A 28 22.17 14.39 19.06
C MET A 28 22.39 13.51 20.31
N PHE A 29 21.77 12.33 20.36
CA PHE A 29 21.98 11.36 21.43
C PHE A 29 23.42 10.86 21.49
N MET A 30 24.03 10.56 20.35
CA MET A 30 25.44 10.17 20.31
C MET A 30 26.36 11.28 20.83
N GLN A 31 26.07 12.55 20.53
CA GLN A 31 26.82 13.69 21.07
C GLN A 31 26.64 13.85 22.59
N LEU A 32 25.42 13.63 23.09
CA LEU A 32 25.15 13.61 24.53
C LEU A 32 25.96 12.50 25.22
N LEU A 33 25.93 11.28 24.69
CA LEU A 33 26.64 10.15 25.26
C LEU A 33 28.16 10.37 25.24
N ALA A 34 28.70 10.91 24.16
CA ALA A 34 30.10 11.29 24.08
C ALA A 34 30.48 12.34 25.14
N ALA A 35 29.63 13.35 25.36
CA ALA A 35 29.83 14.36 26.40
C ALA A 35 29.80 13.76 27.82
N GLN A 36 28.89 12.81 28.09
CA GLN A 36 28.83 12.09 29.36
C GLN A 36 30.09 11.25 29.60
N GLN A 37 30.53 10.49 28.59
CA GLN A 37 31.76 9.67 28.67
C GLN A 37 33.02 10.53 28.85
N ALA A 38 33.04 11.75 28.31
CA ALA A 38 34.11 12.70 28.52
C ALA A 38 34.04 13.44 29.88
N GLY A 39 33.04 13.16 30.72
CA GLY A 39 32.82 13.86 32.00
C GLY A 39 32.36 15.32 31.85
N ASN A 40 31.91 15.72 30.66
CA ASN A 40 31.46 17.09 30.40
C ASN A 40 29.95 17.22 30.64
N GLU A 41 29.57 17.27 31.91
CA GLU A 41 28.16 17.34 32.33
C GLU A 41 27.43 18.56 31.74
N LYS A 42 28.08 19.71 31.66
CA LYS A 42 27.49 20.93 31.10
C LYS A 42 27.08 20.74 29.64
N LEU A 43 27.91 20.06 28.84
CA LEU A 43 27.61 19.76 27.44
C LEU A 43 26.55 18.66 27.32
N ALA A 44 26.57 17.65 28.18
CA ALA A 44 25.54 16.61 28.21
C ALA A 44 24.14 17.20 28.51
N ILE A 45 24.04 18.06 29.53
CA ILE A 45 22.81 18.77 29.88
C ILE A 45 22.34 19.64 28.71
N PHE A 46 23.26 20.36 28.06
CA PHE A 46 22.94 21.20 26.90
C PHE A 46 22.27 20.42 25.76
N TYR A 47 22.70 19.18 25.49
CA TYR A 47 22.06 18.32 24.49
C TYR A 47 20.73 17.75 24.99
N ALA A 48 20.66 17.28 26.23
CA ALA A 48 19.43 16.75 26.84
C ALA A 48 18.30 17.78 26.82
N GLU A 49 18.60 19.04 27.19
CA GLU A 49 17.64 20.16 27.21
C GLU A 49 17.11 20.56 25.84
N ARG A 50 17.79 20.19 24.75
CA ARG A 50 17.37 20.46 23.38
C ARG A 50 16.65 19.31 22.71
N PHE A 51 16.55 18.15 23.35
CA PHE A 51 15.73 17.09 22.81
C PHE A 51 14.28 17.56 22.64
N PRO A 52 13.68 17.29 21.46
CA PRO A 52 12.25 17.45 21.27
C PRO A 52 11.44 16.63 22.29
N PRO A 53 10.19 17.01 22.60
CA PRO A 53 9.42 16.39 23.69
C PRO A 53 9.25 14.87 23.57
N ASP A 54 9.08 14.36 22.36
CA ASP A 54 8.98 12.93 22.04
C ASP A 54 10.30 12.19 22.31
N VAL A 55 11.42 12.78 21.90
CA VAL A 55 12.75 12.24 22.19
C VAL A 55 13.08 12.29 23.67
N ARG A 56 12.75 13.39 24.36
CA ARG A 56 12.96 13.53 25.80
C ARG A 56 12.20 12.45 26.57
N LYS A 57 10.92 12.24 26.24
CA LYS A 57 10.11 11.19 26.86
C LYS A 57 10.74 9.81 26.69
N ALA A 58 11.22 9.49 25.48
CA ALA A 58 11.88 8.22 25.21
C ALA A 58 13.21 8.09 25.97
N TYR A 59 13.99 9.16 26.04
CA TYR A 59 15.26 9.22 26.77
C TYR A 59 15.06 9.07 28.27
N ASP A 60 14.10 9.76 28.87
CA ASP A 60 13.79 9.67 30.30
C ASP A 60 13.28 8.28 30.66
N ALA A 61 12.42 7.69 29.81
CA ALA A 61 11.97 6.31 29.97
C ALA A 61 13.13 5.32 29.89
N TRP A 62 14.04 5.49 28.94
CA TRP A 62 15.24 4.68 28.81
C TRP A 62 16.15 4.80 30.05
N LEU A 63 16.42 6.03 30.52
CA LEU A 63 17.22 6.27 31.73
C LEU A 63 16.59 5.64 32.97
N SER A 64 15.26 5.62 33.07
CA SER A 64 14.56 4.99 34.20
C SER A 64 14.82 3.48 34.32
N GLN A 65 15.22 2.83 33.21
CA GLN A 65 15.62 1.42 33.19
C GLN A 65 17.05 1.18 33.71
N LYS A 66 17.79 2.25 34.03
CA LYS A 66 19.20 2.24 34.44
C LYS A 66 20.11 1.52 33.43
N PRO A 67 20.20 2.00 32.19
CA PRO A 67 20.81 1.27 31.07
C PRO A 67 22.32 1.01 31.23
N PHE A 68 22.99 1.73 32.12
CA PHE A 68 24.41 1.54 32.41
C PHE A 68 24.68 0.48 33.50
N GLU A 69 23.65 0.08 34.24
CA GLU A 69 23.75 -0.88 35.36
C GLU A 69 22.93 -2.15 35.11
N ASN A 70 21.84 -2.03 34.36
CA ASN A 70 20.87 -3.10 34.11
C ASN A 70 21.09 -3.71 32.71
N PRO A 71 21.59 -4.95 32.62
CA PRO A 71 21.78 -5.63 31.33
C PRO A 71 20.49 -5.90 30.55
N ASN A 72 19.34 -5.88 31.22
CA ASN A 72 18.02 -6.09 30.59
C ASN A 72 17.38 -4.78 30.11
N ALA A 73 18.01 -3.64 30.32
CA ALA A 73 17.52 -2.38 29.78
C ALA A 73 17.57 -2.40 28.25
N ASP A 74 16.65 -1.66 27.63
CA ASP A 74 16.69 -1.42 26.20
C ASP A 74 18.05 -0.83 25.80
N PRO A 75 18.61 -1.19 24.62
CA PRO A 75 19.95 -0.78 24.24
C PRO A 75 20.11 0.73 24.01
N HIS A 76 19.03 1.43 23.65
CA HIS A 76 19.01 2.87 23.37
C HIS A 76 17.58 3.41 23.40
N PRO A 77 17.33 4.72 23.57
CA PRO A 77 15.96 5.26 23.68
C PRO A 77 15.13 5.20 22.38
N PHE A 78 15.75 4.95 21.23
CA PHE A 78 15.07 4.93 19.92
C PHE A 78 14.47 3.57 19.52
N VAL A 79 14.33 2.64 20.47
CA VAL A 79 13.64 1.36 20.21
C VAL A 79 12.13 1.57 20.06
N PRO A 80 11.42 0.71 19.30
CA PRO A 80 9.99 0.92 18.98
C PRO A 80 9.04 1.00 20.18
N ASN A 81 9.39 0.40 21.33
CA ASN A 81 8.60 0.48 22.57
C ASN A 81 8.74 1.84 23.29
N LEU A 82 9.85 2.56 23.10
CA LEU A 82 10.14 3.83 23.79
C LEU A 82 9.95 5.06 22.89
N TYR A 83 10.24 4.92 21.59
CA TYR A 83 10.18 6.02 20.64
C TYR A 83 9.43 5.62 19.38
N GLN A 84 8.37 6.37 19.09
CA GLN A 84 7.66 6.25 17.82
C GLN A 84 8.09 7.38 16.90
N MET A 85 8.71 7.01 15.76
CA MET A 85 9.12 7.98 14.75
C MET A 85 7.90 8.74 14.22
N ARG A 86 8.02 10.07 14.15
CA ARG A 86 6.97 10.95 13.64
C ARG A 86 6.60 10.58 12.20
N GLY A 87 5.31 10.63 11.87
CA GLY A 87 4.82 10.30 10.53
C GLY A 87 4.64 8.81 10.29
N THR A 88 5.07 7.92 11.19
CA THR A 88 4.92 6.47 10.98
C THR A 88 3.47 6.01 10.99
N GLN A 89 2.64 6.55 11.89
CA GLN A 89 1.21 6.20 11.95
C GLN A 89 0.46 6.78 10.74
N GLU A 90 0.77 8.02 10.38
CA GLU A 90 0.15 8.70 9.25
C GLU A 90 0.56 8.05 7.93
N ALA A 91 1.82 7.64 7.79
CA ALA A 91 2.30 6.87 6.65
C ALA A 91 1.62 5.50 6.58
N ALA A 92 1.54 4.76 7.70
CA ALA A 92 0.86 3.47 7.75
C ALA A 92 -0.63 3.58 7.36
N LYS A 93 -1.31 4.63 7.84
CA LYS A 93 -2.69 4.92 7.47
C LYS A 93 -2.82 5.24 6.00
N ALA A 94 -1.99 6.14 5.46
CA ALA A 94 -2.02 6.50 4.05
C ALA A 94 -1.75 5.31 3.13
N THR A 95 -0.83 4.40 3.51
CA THR A 95 -0.59 3.14 2.80
C THR A 95 -1.79 2.21 2.87
N ALA A 96 -2.44 2.08 4.03
CA ALA A 96 -3.64 1.25 4.16
C ALA A 96 -4.80 1.79 3.30
N ASP A 97 -4.99 3.11 3.28
CA ASP A 97 -6.00 3.76 2.44
C ASP A 97 -5.69 3.56 0.95
N ALA A 98 -4.41 3.66 0.55
CA ALA A 98 -3.97 3.41 -0.81
C ALA A 98 -4.26 1.96 -1.26
N LEU A 99 -3.99 0.97 -0.40
CA LEU A 99 -4.31 -0.43 -0.67
C LEU A 99 -5.81 -0.66 -0.84
N GLY A 100 -6.64 -0.02 -0.01
CA GLY A 100 -8.10 -0.05 -0.17
C GLY A 100 -8.56 0.45 -1.54
N LYS A 101 -7.95 1.54 -2.02
CA LYS A 101 -8.25 2.11 -3.35
C LYS A 101 -7.79 1.23 -4.52
N VAL A 102 -6.72 0.46 -4.36
CA VAL A 102 -6.29 -0.52 -5.36
C VAL A 102 -7.29 -1.67 -5.47
N GLU A 103 -7.81 -2.14 -4.34
CA GLU A 103 -8.78 -3.24 -4.33
C GLU A 103 -10.12 -2.82 -4.94
N GLU A 104 -10.59 -1.60 -4.62
CA GLU A 104 -11.76 -0.99 -5.26
C GLU A 104 -11.56 -0.92 -6.79
N ALA A 105 -10.43 -0.37 -7.25
CA ALA A 105 -10.11 -0.28 -8.68
C ALA A 105 -9.99 -1.66 -9.37
N ARG A 106 -9.52 -2.69 -8.66
CA ARG A 106 -9.47 -4.07 -9.18
C ARG A 106 -10.87 -4.65 -9.39
N ASN A 107 -11.78 -4.40 -8.46
CA ASN A 107 -13.17 -4.84 -8.60
C ASN A 107 -13.85 -4.16 -9.78
N ASP A 108 -13.69 -2.85 -9.93
CA ASP A 108 -14.22 -2.10 -11.09
C ASP A 108 -13.58 -2.55 -12.43
N GLY A 109 -12.28 -2.84 -12.40
CA GLY A 109 -11.53 -3.35 -13.53
C GLY A 109 -12.01 -4.74 -13.98
N ASN A 110 -12.36 -5.62 -13.04
CA ASN A 110 -12.92 -6.94 -13.33
C ASN A 110 -14.26 -6.83 -14.06
N VAL A 111 -15.12 -5.90 -13.64
CA VAL A 111 -16.40 -5.61 -14.31
C VAL A 111 -16.15 -5.15 -15.75
N SER A 112 -15.23 -4.20 -15.95
CA SER A 112 -14.84 -3.73 -17.29
C SER A 112 -14.28 -4.85 -18.17
N GLY A 113 -13.45 -5.75 -17.61
CA GLY A 113 -12.91 -6.91 -18.30
C GLY A 113 -13.98 -7.89 -18.76
N GLN A 114 -15.07 -8.06 -17.99
CA GLN A 114 -16.20 -8.89 -18.37
C GLN A 114 -16.98 -8.29 -19.55
N TYR A 115 -17.20 -6.97 -19.58
CA TYR A 115 -17.80 -6.29 -20.73
C TYR A 115 -16.97 -6.43 -22.01
N LEU A 116 -15.64 -6.32 -21.88
CA LEU A 116 -14.73 -6.54 -23.02
C LEU A 116 -14.82 -7.98 -23.53
N ALA A 117 -14.81 -8.97 -22.64
CA ALA A 117 -14.95 -10.38 -23.00
C ALA A 117 -16.29 -10.65 -23.72
N ASN A 118 -17.39 -10.07 -23.24
CA ASN A 118 -18.70 -10.19 -23.87
C ASN A 118 -18.71 -9.57 -25.28
N THR A 119 -18.06 -8.41 -25.45
CA THR A 119 -17.94 -7.76 -26.77
C THR A 119 -17.20 -8.65 -27.77
N VAL A 120 -16.10 -9.29 -27.35
CA VAL A 120 -15.34 -10.24 -28.19
C VAL A 120 -16.19 -11.47 -28.53
N MET A 121 -16.98 -11.99 -27.59
CA MET A 121 -17.92 -13.09 -27.87
C MET A 121 -18.96 -12.69 -28.92
N PHE A 122 -19.58 -11.51 -28.82
CA PHE A 122 -20.53 -11.03 -29.82
C PHE A 122 -19.89 -10.84 -31.19
N ALA A 123 -18.69 -10.25 -31.26
CA ALA A 123 -17.96 -10.11 -32.53
C ALA A 123 -17.71 -11.49 -33.18
N THR A 124 -17.37 -12.49 -32.36
CA THR A 124 -17.19 -13.88 -32.81
C THR A 124 -18.49 -14.49 -33.34
N VAL A 125 -19.63 -14.28 -32.66
CA VAL A 125 -20.95 -14.72 -33.11
C VAL A 125 -21.31 -14.09 -34.46
N LEU A 126 -21.12 -12.77 -34.60
CA LEU A 126 -21.39 -12.05 -35.85
C LEU A 126 -20.52 -12.53 -37.00
N PHE A 127 -19.24 -12.82 -36.74
CA PHE A 127 -18.33 -13.40 -37.70
C PHE A 127 -18.82 -14.76 -38.21
N PHE A 128 -19.18 -15.67 -37.31
CA PHE A 128 -19.69 -16.99 -37.70
C PHE A 128 -21.06 -16.92 -38.38
N ALA A 129 -21.95 -16.02 -37.96
CA ALA A 129 -23.23 -15.79 -38.62
C ALA A 129 -23.05 -15.36 -40.09
N ASN A 130 -22.11 -14.46 -40.34
CA ASN A 130 -21.76 -14.03 -41.70
C ASN A 130 -21.09 -15.17 -42.51
N ALA A 131 -20.15 -15.90 -41.91
CA ALA A 131 -19.48 -17.03 -42.55
C ALA A 131 -20.47 -18.18 -42.90
N ALA A 132 -21.45 -18.45 -42.04
CA ALA A 132 -22.44 -19.51 -42.22
C ALA A 132 -23.30 -19.32 -43.49
N GLY A 133 -23.54 -18.07 -43.90
CA GLY A 133 -24.29 -17.74 -45.11
C GLY A 133 -23.61 -18.14 -46.42
N LYS A 134 -22.30 -18.46 -46.39
CA LYS A 134 -21.51 -18.81 -47.58
C LYS A 134 -21.45 -20.31 -47.87
N PHE A 135 -21.96 -21.18 -46.99
CA PHE A 135 -21.94 -22.62 -47.21
C PHE A 135 -23.11 -23.08 -48.08
N GLN A 136 -22.80 -23.73 -49.21
CA GLN A 136 -23.81 -24.28 -50.13
C GLN A 136 -24.50 -25.55 -49.59
N GLN A 137 -23.93 -26.21 -48.59
CA GLN A 137 -24.42 -27.47 -48.05
C GLN A 137 -25.37 -27.24 -46.87
N ALA A 138 -26.65 -27.62 -47.03
CA ALA A 138 -27.72 -27.33 -46.07
C ALA A 138 -27.45 -27.86 -44.64
N ARG A 139 -26.79 -29.02 -44.50
CA ARG A 139 -26.41 -29.57 -43.19
C ARG A 139 -25.41 -28.69 -42.44
N VAL A 140 -24.38 -28.19 -43.12
CA VAL A 140 -23.34 -27.33 -42.52
C VAL A 140 -23.96 -25.99 -42.11
N ARG A 141 -24.83 -25.43 -42.95
CA ARG A 141 -25.56 -24.18 -42.65
C ARG A 141 -26.41 -24.28 -41.39
N ILE A 142 -27.15 -25.38 -41.19
CA ILE A 142 -27.99 -25.59 -40.01
C ILE A 142 -27.15 -25.77 -38.75
N VAL A 143 -26.06 -26.56 -38.80
CA VAL A 143 -25.17 -26.77 -37.65
C VAL A 143 -24.48 -25.47 -37.23
N SER A 144 -23.96 -24.69 -38.18
CA SER A 144 -23.36 -23.39 -37.90
C SER A 144 -24.37 -22.38 -37.35
N PHE A 145 -25.62 -22.42 -37.83
CA PHE A 145 -26.68 -21.56 -37.30
C PHE A 145 -27.06 -21.91 -35.86
N LEU A 146 -27.26 -23.18 -35.54
CA LEU A 146 -27.55 -23.64 -34.18
C LEU A 146 -26.40 -23.33 -33.22
N PHE A 147 -25.16 -23.47 -33.67
CA PHE A 147 -23.98 -23.08 -32.89
C PHE A 147 -23.96 -21.58 -32.60
N ALA A 148 -24.22 -20.73 -33.60
CA ALA A 148 -24.29 -19.28 -33.42
C ALA A 148 -25.40 -18.86 -32.44
N VAL A 149 -26.58 -19.47 -32.52
CA VAL A 149 -27.69 -19.24 -31.58
C VAL A 149 -27.32 -19.68 -30.17
N GLY A 150 -26.64 -20.82 -30.02
CA GLY A 150 -26.16 -21.31 -28.72
C GLY A 150 -25.16 -20.37 -28.05
N VAL A 151 -24.17 -19.90 -28.81
CA VAL A 151 -23.18 -18.92 -28.29
C VAL A 151 -23.84 -17.57 -27.99
N PHE A 152 -24.80 -17.13 -28.81
CA PHE A 152 -25.56 -15.90 -28.56
C PHE A 152 -26.39 -16.00 -27.27
N ALA A 153 -27.14 -17.09 -27.08
CA ALA A 153 -27.92 -17.32 -25.86
C ALA A 153 -27.02 -17.37 -24.62
N PHE A 154 -25.85 -18.04 -24.71
CA PHE A 154 -24.85 -18.07 -23.65
C PHE A 154 -24.33 -16.67 -23.29
N ALA A 155 -24.02 -15.83 -24.29
CA ALA A 155 -23.56 -14.46 -24.07
C ALA A 155 -24.63 -13.59 -23.40
N VAL A 156 -25.90 -13.71 -23.81
CA VAL A 156 -27.03 -13.00 -23.20
C VAL A 156 -27.24 -13.43 -21.75
N VAL A 157 -27.22 -14.74 -21.46
CA VAL A 157 -27.34 -15.26 -20.10
C VAL A 157 -26.19 -14.77 -19.21
N ARG A 158 -24.96 -14.74 -19.74
CA ARG A 158 -23.80 -14.17 -19.04
C ARG A 158 -23.97 -12.70 -18.68
N ILE A 159 -24.57 -11.89 -19.55
CA ILE A 159 -24.83 -10.46 -19.27
C ILE A 159 -25.90 -10.30 -18.18
N VAL A 160 -26.97 -11.08 -18.23
CA VAL A 160 -28.09 -10.99 -17.27
C VAL A 160 -27.70 -11.48 -15.86
N LEU A 161 -26.77 -12.43 -15.77
CA LEU A 161 -26.32 -13.00 -14.49
C LEU A 161 -25.12 -12.26 -13.86
N LEU A 162 -24.52 -11.28 -14.53
CA LEU A 162 -23.43 -10.50 -13.94
C LEU A 162 -24.02 -9.48 -12.94
N PRO A 163 -23.51 -9.44 -11.70
CA PRO A 163 -23.89 -8.38 -10.77
C PRO A 163 -23.37 -7.03 -11.30
N PHE A 164 -24.26 -6.04 -11.36
CA PHE A 164 -23.95 -4.64 -11.62
C PHE A 164 -23.29 -4.00 -10.40
#